data_AF-A0A242MBC9-F1
#
_entry.id   AF-A0A242MBC9-F1
#
_cell.length_a   1.000
_cell.length_b   1.000
_cell.length_c   1.000
_cell.angle_alpha   90.00
_cell.angle_beta   90.00
_cell.angle_gamma   90.00
#
_symmetry.space_group_name_H-M   'P 1'
#
loop_
_entity.id
_entity.type
_entity.pdbx_description
1 polymer ?
#
loop_
_entity_poly.entity_id
_entity_poly.type
_entity_poly.pdbx_seq_one_letter_code
_entity_poly.pdbx_strand_id
1 'polypeptide(L)'
;MLTYGYTAKDLAAVRAYVQRVAPSIIARTYYDSDEDSFAATPSAMDRHLRDMLDGPVDVAIEHGSPALAEHLRSSIRKHGEPKLTAVTFRMVTEAASPAASHAIGRWFRPRIASRLKVEGIATVGELVAFCNRRGGSWWRSVPRIGAGRAAVVIAWLRRHEMQLRIRVDADVDTRDPLVADGVVQVGRPNRFRSMALGKGSRKNLKRGRRIGSP
;
A
#
# COMPACT_ATOMS: atom_id res chain seq x y z
N MET A 1 11.97 -13.09 -0.05
CA MET A 1 10.80 -12.19 -0.21
C MET A 1 10.08 -12.73 -1.42
N LEU A 2 8.79 -13.06 -1.35
CA LEU A 2 8.06 -13.52 -2.55
C LEU A 2 7.72 -12.28 -3.40
N THR A 3 8.76 -11.73 -4.03
CA THR A 3 8.68 -10.66 -5.02
C THR A 3 8.22 -11.25 -6.34
N TYR A 4 6.92 -11.52 -6.45
CA TYR A 4 6.31 -11.77 -7.75
C TYR A 4 5.81 -10.46 -8.34
N GLY A 5 6.81 -9.65 -8.69
CA GLY A 5 6.68 -8.48 -9.55
C GLY A 5 6.54 -8.90 -11.02
N TYR A 6 5.72 -9.90 -11.30
CA TYR A 6 5.39 -10.33 -12.65
C TYR A 6 4.56 -9.25 -13.34
N THR A 7 4.92 -8.96 -14.59
CA THR A 7 4.14 -8.08 -15.46
C THR A 7 2.92 -8.83 -16.01
N ALA A 8 2.00 -8.08 -16.63
CA ALA A 8 0.90 -8.69 -17.37
C ALA A 8 1.39 -9.53 -18.57
N LYS A 9 2.54 -9.16 -19.18
CA LYS A 9 3.24 -9.91 -20.24
C LYS A 9 3.69 -11.28 -19.71
N ASP A 10 4.30 -11.32 -18.54
CA ASP A 10 4.80 -12.55 -17.92
C ASP A 10 3.68 -13.55 -17.61
N LEU A 11 2.59 -13.08 -17.00
CA LEU A 11 1.42 -13.92 -16.72
C LEU A 11 0.72 -14.40 -18.00
N ALA A 12 0.77 -13.63 -19.09
CA ALA A 12 0.26 -14.06 -20.40
C ALA A 12 1.16 -15.14 -21.05
N ALA A 13 2.48 -14.98 -20.98
CA ALA A 13 3.45 -15.96 -21.48
C ALA A 13 3.31 -17.31 -20.74
N VAL A 14 3.21 -17.30 -19.41
CA VAL A 14 2.98 -18.52 -18.61
C VAL A 14 1.61 -19.13 -18.90
N ARG A 15 0.57 -18.32 -19.12
CA ARG A 15 -0.75 -18.84 -19.54
C ARG A 15 -0.65 -19.59 -20.87
N ALA A 16 0.07 -19.04 -21.85
CA ALA A 16 0.30 -19.69 -23.14
C ALA A 16 1.06 -21.02 -22.98
N TYR A 17 2.06 -21.06 -22.09
CA TYR A 17 2.80 -22.28 -21.75
C TYR A 17 1.90 -23.38 -21.18
N VAL A 18 1.04 -23.04 -20.20
CA VAL A 18 0.04 -23.98 -19.64
C VAL A 18 -0.95 -24.43 -20.71
N GLN A 19 -1.27 -23.58 -21.69
CA GLN A 19 -2.09 -23.90 -22.87
C GLN A 19 -1.34 -24.69 -23.96
N ARG A 20 -0.11 -25.18 -23.69
CA ARG A 20 0.74 -25.99 -24.58
C ARG A 20 1.23 -25.27 -25.83
N VAL A 21 1.31 -23.94 -25.80
CA VAL A 21 2.04 -23.17 -26.82
C VAL A 21 3.54 -23.46 -26.67
N ALA A 22 4.23 -23.70 -27.79
CA ALA A 22 5.66 -24.06 -27.77
C ALA A 22 6.54 -22.91 -27.24
N PRO A 23 7.59 -23.18 -26.43
CA PRO A 23 8.48 -22.14 -25.89
C PRO A 23 9.08 -21.20 -26.94
N SER A 24 9.38 -21.68 -28.16
CA SER A 24 9.87 -20.86 -29.27
C SER A 24 8.82 -19.94 -29.92
N ILE A 25 7.54 -20.19 -29.69
CA ILE A 25 6.44 -19.28 -30.03
C ILE A 25 6.30 -18.24 -28.91
N ILE A 26 6.33 -18.68 -27.65
CA ILE A 26 6.20 -17.78 -26.49
C ILE A 26 7.35 -16.76 -26.46
N ALA A 27 8.60 -17.21 -26.68
CA ALA A 27 9.77 -16.34 -26.77
C ALA A 27 9.56 -15.21 -27.79
N ARG A 28 9.34 -15.53 -29.08
CA ARG A 28 9.18 -14.52 -30.15
C ARG A 28 7.94 -13.63 -30.00
N THR A 29 6.91 -14.07 -29.29
CA THR A 29 5.64 -13.34 -29.17
C THR A 29 5.63 -12.36 -27.99
N TYR A 30 6.38 -12.68 -26.94
CA TYR A 30 6.36 -11.88 -25.70
C TYR A 30 7.70 -11.20 -25.37
N TYR A 31 8.85 -11.76 -25.76
CA TYR A 31 10.19 -11.37 -25.31
C TYR A 31 11.12 -11.04 -26.49
N ASP A 32 12.20 -10.32 -26.21
CA ASP A 32 13.24 -9.99 -27.20
C ASP A 32 14.48 -10.87 -26.94
N SER A 33 15.00 -11.57 -27.94
CA SER A 33 16.15 -12.47 -27.73
C SER A 33 17.46 -11.77 -27.37
N ASP A 34 17.58 -10.48 -27.72
CA ASP A 34 18.82 -9.73 -27.57
C ASP A 34 18.87 -9.02 -26.21
N GLU A 35 17.72 -8.70 -25.62
CA GLU A 35 17.58 -8.18 -24.25
C GLU A 35 17.32 -9.31 -23.22
N ASP A 36 16.42 -10.24 -23.53
CA ASP A 36 15.98 -11.31 -22.64
C ASP A 36 16.78 -12.61 -22.93
N SER A 37 17.93 -12.79 -22.29
CA SER A 37 18.80 -13.99 -22.48
C SER A 37 18.09 -15.36 -22.31
N PHE A 38 16.98 -15.42 -21.57
CA PHE A 38 16.16 -16.63 -21.43
C PHE A 38 15.27 -16.90 -22.66
N ALA A 39 14.99 -15.90 -23.50
CA ALA A 39 14.28 -16.04 -24.77
C ALA A 39 15.18 -16.55 -25.92
N ALA A 40 16.50 -16.48 -25.78
CA ALA A 40 17.46 -16.87 -26.82
C ALA A 40 17.39 -18.36 -27.25
N THR A 41 16.88 -19.27 -26.41
CA THR A 41 16.68 -20.68 -26.79
C THR A 41 15.38 -21.27 -26.25
N PRO A 42 14.75 -22.24 -26.95
CA PRO A 42 13.52 -22.88 -26.48
C PRO A 42 13.66 -23.54 -25.09
N SER A 43 14.82 -24.13 -24.80
CA SER A 43 15.10 -24.79 -23.52
C SER A 43 15.38 -23.82 -22.38
N ALA A 44 15.93 -22.63 -22.67
CA ALA A 44 16.05 -21.57 -21.66
C ALA A 44 14.68 -20.97 -21.32
N MET A 45 13.82 -20.76 -22.34
CA MET A 45 12.46 -20.29 -22.16
C MET A 45 11.59 -21.30 -21.40
N ASP A 46 11.69 -22.60 -21.70
CA ASP A 46 10.98 -23.66 -20.96
C ASP A 46 11.33 -23.65 -19.46
N ARG A 47 12.63 -23.59 -19.12
CA ARG A 47 13.08 -23.47 -17.72
C ARG A 47 12.56 -22.18 -17.08
N HIS A 48 12.71 -21.05 -17.74
CA HIS A 48 12.24 -19.76 -17.22
C HIS A 48 10.73 -19.76 -16.92
N LEU A 49 9.91 -20.34 -17.79
CA LEU A 49 8.45 -20.45 -17.59
C LEU A 49 8.09 -21.42 -16.46
N ARG A 50 8.88 -22.48 -16.23
CA ARG A 50 8.76 -23.39 -15.07
C ARG A 50 9.12 -22.69 -13.77
N ASP A 51 10.29 -22.04 -13.71
CA ASP A 51 10.74 -21.24 -12.57
C ASP A 51 9.74 -20.12 -12.23
N MET A 52 9.03 -19.60 -13.25
CA MET A 52 7.97 -18.60 -13.09
C MET A 52 6.65 -19.19 -12.54
N LEU A 53 6.42 -20.50 -12.68
CA LEU A 53 5.24 -21.19 -12.17
C LEU A 53 5.38 -21.62 -10.72
N ASP A 54 6.57 -21.99 -10.29
CA ASP A 54 6.82 -22.50 -8.92
C ASP A 54 6.36 -21.51 -7.85
N GLY A 55 6.65 -20.23 -8.02
CA GLY A 55 6.26 -19.17 -7.10
C GLY A 55 4.75 -19.05 -6.82
N PRO A 56 3.92 -18.85 -7.86
CA PRO A 56 2.47 -18.90 -7.74
C PRO A 56 1.97 -20.24 -7.18
N VAL A 57 2.57 -21.37 -7.57
CA VAL A 57 2.20 -22.71 -7.08
C VAL A 57 2.45 -22.85 -5.59
N ASP A 58 3.61 -22.41 -5.07
CA ASP A 58 3.92 -22.40 -3.64
C ASP A 58 2.89 -21.58 -2.85
N VAL A 59 2.57 -20.37 -3.33
CA VAL A 59 1.56 -19.51 -2.70
C VAL A 59 0.16 -20.15 -2.74
N ALA A 60 -0.17 -20.91 -3.79
CA ALA A 60 -1.41 -21.66 -3.90
C ALA A 60 -1.44 -22.90 -2.98
N ILE A 61 -0.30 -23.53 -2.72
CA ILE A 61 -0.15 -24.66 -1.79
C ILE A 61 -0.22 -24.18 -0.33
N GLU A 62 0.37 -23.04 0.01
CA GLU A 62 0.41 -22.48 1.37
C GLU A 62 -0.89 -21.77 1.77
N HIS A 63 -1.55 -21.10 0.82
CA HIS A 63 -2.62 -20.14 1.10
C HIS A 63 -3.82 -20.19 0.13
N GLY A 64 -3.84 -21.13 -0.82
CA GLY A 64 -4.97 -21.36 -1.71
C GLY A 64 -6.08 -22.21 -1.09
N SER A 65 -7.05 -22.62 -1.91
CA SER A 65 -8.09 -23.57 -1.50
C SER A 65 -7.48 -24.93 -1.09
N PRO A 66 -7.94 -25.60 -0.02
CA PRO A 66 -7.45 -26.93 0.38
C PRO A 66 -7.51 -27.96 -0.75
N ALA A 67 -8.57 -27.93 -1.57
CA ALA A 67 -8.72 -28.83 -2.71
C ALA A 67 -7.69 -28.55 -3.82
N LEU A 68 -7.35 -27.28 -4.04
CA LEU A 68 -6.29 -26.88 -4.99
C LEU A 68 -4.92 -27.31 -4.47
N ALA A 69 -4.62 -27.01 -3.20
CA ALA A 69 -3.35 -27.36 -2.59
C ALA A 69 -3.12 -28.89 -2.58
N GLU A 70 -4.15 -29.69 -2.29
CA GLU A 70 -4.03 -31.16 -2.38
C GLU A 70 -3.87 -31.64 -3.82
N HIS A 71 -4.60 -31.08 -4.78
CA HIS A 71 -4.43 -31.40 -6.21
C HIS A 71 -2.99 -31.12 -6.67
N LEU A 72 -2.42 -29.97 -6.30
CA LEU A 72 -1.04 -29.59 -6.63
C LEU A 72 -0.02 -30.53 -5.97
N ARG A 73 -0.13 -30.79 -4.66
CA ARG A 73 0.73 -31.76 -3.92
C ARG A 73 0.64 -33.17 -4.50
N SER A 74 -0.56 -33.62 -4.88
CA SER A 74 -0.77 -34.91 -5.54
C SER A 74 -0.16 -34.96 -6.94
N SER A 75 -0.19 -33.86 -7.70
CA SER A 75 0.42 -33.74 -9.02
C SER A 75 1.96 -33.82 -8.93
N ILE A 76 2.56 -33.00 -8.06
CA ILE A 76 4.01 -32.98 -7.80
C ILE A 76 4.51 -34.36 -7.34
N ARG A 77 3.82 -35.01 -6.39
CA ARG A 77 4.18 -36.37 -5.93
C ARG A 77 4.15 -37.44 -7.04
N LYS A 78 3.28 -37.30 -8.04
CA LYS A 78 3.11 -38.28 -9.14
C LYS A 78 4.01 -38.02 -10.33
N HIS A 79 4.49 -36.78 -10.52
CA HIS A 79 5.12 -36.36 -11.77
C HIS A 79 6.41 -35.55 -11.59
N GLY A 80 6.80 -35.19 -10.37
CA GLY A 80 7.92 -34.30 -10.08
C GLY A 80 7.64 -32.81 -10.34
N GLU A 81 6.57 -32.48 -11.07
CA GLU A 81 6.19 -31.12 -11.46
C GLU A 81 4.69 -30.85 -11.24
N PRO A 82 4.27 -29.61 -10.98
CA PRO A 82 2.86 -29.24 -10.88
C PRO A 82 2.23 -29.20 -12.28
N LYS A 83 1.53 -30.26 -12.68
CA LYS A 83 0.75 -30.24 -13.93
C LYS A 83 -0.50 -29.37 -13.76
N LEU A 84 -0.53 -28.24 -14.47
CA LEU A 84 -1.65 -27.29 -14.48
C LEU A 84 -2.50 -27.45 -15.74
N THR A 85 -3.80 -27.26 -15.58
CA THR A 85 -4.71 -26.91 -16.69
C THR A 85 -4.91 -25.39 -16.72
N ALA A 86 -5.57 -24.86 -17.75
CA ALA A 86 -5.95 -23.43 -17.78
C ALA A 86 -6.82 -23.03 -16.57
N VAL A 87 -7.65 -23.94 -16.04
CA VAL A 87 -8.45 -23.72 -14.83
C VAL A 87 -7.57 -23.73 -13.58
N THR A 88 -6.73 -24.76 -13.43
CA THR A 88 -5.81 -24.87 -12.27
C THR A 88 -4.86 -23.68 -12.20
N PHE A 89 -4.33 -23.24 -13.35
CA PHE A 89 -3.47 -22.05 -13.45
C PHE A 89 -4.20 -20.75 -13.08
N ARG A 90 -5.46 -20.60 -13.50
CA ARG A 90 -6.30 -19.47 -13.06
C ARG A 90 -6.46 -19.49 -11.54
N MET A 91 -6.78 -20.64 -10.93
CA MET A 91 -6.91 -20.74 -9.47
C MET A 91 -5.59 -20.48 -8.73
N VAL A 92 -4.46 -20.90 -9.30
CA VAL A 92 -3.11 -20.63 -8.79
C VAL A 92 -2.78 -19.13 -8.84
N THR A 93 -3.07 -18.44 -9.95
CA THR A 93 -2.82 -17.00 -10.09
C THR A 93 -3.81 -16.13 -9.31
N GLU A 94 -5.06 -16.58 -9.14
CA GLU A 94 -6.02 -15.98 -8.21
C GLU A 94 -5.56 -16.14 -6.77
N ALA A 95 -5.08 -17.31 -6.37
CA ALA A 95 -4.47 -17.50 -5.04
C ALA A 95 -3.25 -16.60 -4.86
N ALA A 96 -2.37 -16.48 -5.86
CA ALA A 96 -1.19 -15.60 -5.82
C ALA A 96 -1.50 -14.09 -5.94
N SER A 97 -2.77 -13.71 -6.11
CA SER A 97 -3.20 -12.30 -6.18
C SER A 97 -3.55 -11.73 -4.79
N PRO A 98 -3.20 -10.47 -4.48
CA PRO A 98 -3.57 -9.84 -3.23
C PRO A 98 -5.04 -9.41 -3.21
N ALA A 99 -5.70 -9.62 -2.07
CA ALA A 99 -7.07 -9.20 -1.79
C ALA A 99 -7.14 -8.49 -0.44
N ALA A 100 -8.10 -7.59 -0.26
CA ALA A 100 -8.25 -6.78 0.95
C ALA A 100 -8.40 -7.62 2.24
N SER A 101 -9.07 -8.77 2.16
CA SER A 101 -9.27 -9.70 3.27
C SER A 101 -8.02 -10.49 3.67
N HIS A 102 -6.95 -10.49 2.87
CA HIS A 102 -5.75 -11.25 3.18
C HIS A 102 -5.02 -10.68 4.40
N ALA A 103 -4.53 -11.57 5.25
CA ALA A 103 -3.69 -11.20 6.39
C ALA A 103 -2.39 -10.54 5.92
N ILE A 104 -1.99 -9.43 6.55
CA ILE A 104 -0.79 -8.67 6.15
C ILE A 104 0.53 -9.46 6.23
N GLY A 105 0.57 -10.52 7.05
CA GLY A 105 1.73 -11.42 7.15
C GLY A 105 2.04 -12.19 5.88
N ARG A 106 1.05 -12.32 4.98
CA ARG A 106 1.19 -12.97 3.67
C ARG A 106 1.99 -12.14 2.66
N TRP A 107 1.89 -10.81 2.76
CA TRP A 107 2.40 -9.88 1.75
C TRP A 107 3.60 -9.04 2.22
N PHE A 108 3.68 -8.76 3.53
CA PHE A 108 4.74 -7.94 4.10
C PHE A 108 5.72 -8.77 4.94
N ARG A 109 7.00 -8.39 4.91
CA ARG A 109 8.07 -9.02 5.71
C ARG A 109 7.62 -9.18 7.19
N PRO A 110 7.93 -10.30 7.88
CA PRO A 110 7.44 -10.56 9.24
C PRO A 110 7.63 -9.40 10.23
N ARG A 111 8.74 -8.66 10.14
CA ARG A 111 9.02 -7.48 10.97
C ARG A 111 8.08 -6.29 10.72
N ILE A 112 7.58 -6.10 9.50
CA ILE A 112 6.57 -5.08 9.17
C ILE A 112 5.19 -5.57 9.62
N ALA A 113 4.83 -6.78 9.23
CA ALA A 113 3.54 -7.38 9.58
C ALA A 113 3.33 -7.47 11.11
N SER A 114 4.35 -7.85 11.87
CA SER A 114 4.30 -7.87 13.34
C SER A 114 4.04 -6.49 13.95
N ARG A 115 4.60 -5.41 13.39
CA ARG A 115 4.41 -4.05 13.92
C ARG A 115 3.01 -3.51 13.61
N LEU A 116 2.53 -3.74 12.39
CA LEU A 116 1.16 -3.42 12.00
C LEU A 116 0.13 -4.20 12.87
N LYS A 117 0.37 -5.50 13.14
CA LYS A 117 -0.48 -6.29 14.05
C LYS A 117 -0.56 -5.74 15.47
N VAL A 118 0.52 -5.16 16.00
CA VAL A 118 0.52 -4.50 17.33
C VAL A 118 -0.38 -3.27 17.34
N GLU A 119 -0.50 -2.55 16.22
CA GLU A 119 -1.43 -1.43 16.03
C GLU A 119 -2.86 -1.88 15.68
N GLY A 120 -3.19 -3.16 15.86
CA GLY A 120 -4.51 -3.73 15.55
C GLY A 120 -4.79 -3.93 14.05
N ILE A 121 -3.79 -3.84 13.19
CA ILE A 121 -3.93 -4.02 11.74
C ILE A 121 -3.56 -5.46 11.38
N ALA A 122 -4.55 -6.28 11.07
CA ALA A 122 -4.42 -7.69 10.70
C ALA A 122 -4.56 -7.93 9.19
N THR A 123 -5.40 -7.17 8.48
CA THR A 123 -5.69 -7.36 7.04
C THR A 123 -5.17 -6.21 6.14
N VAL A 124 -5.03 -6.48 4.84
CA VAL A 124 -4.62 -5.47 3.86
C VAL A 124 -5.67 -4.35 3.76
N GLY A 125 -6.97 -4.67 3.89
CA GLY A 125 -8.06 -3.70 3.92
C GLY A 125 -7.99 -2.76 5.12
N GLU A 126 -7.72 -3.30 6.31
CA GLU A 126 -7.49 -2.48 7.51
C GLU A 126 -6.29 -1.56 7.35
N LEU A 127 -5.21 -2.02 6.71
CA LEU A 127 -4.02 -1.21 6.42
C LEU A 127 -4.36 -0.04 5.50
N VAL A 128 -5.06 -0.29 4.38
CA VAL A 128 -5.50 0.77 3.45
C VAL A 128 -6.39 1.78 4.18
N ALA A 129 -7.36 1.31 4.97
CA ALA A 129 -8.25 2.16 5.74
C ALA A 129 -7.50 2.97 6.82
N PHE A 130 -6.46 2.39 7.46
CA PHE A 130 -5.60 3.10 8.41
C PHE A 130 -4.77 4.19 7.75
N CYS A 131 -4.17 3.90 6.58
CA CYS A 131 -3.44 4.88 5.78
C CYS A 131 -4.35 6.06 5.38
N ASN A 132 -5.55 5.79 4.87
CA ASN A 132 -6.49 6.85 4.48
C ASN A 132 -6.99 7.66 5.68
N ARG A 133 -7.21 7.06 6.85
CA ARG A 133 -7.61 7.78 8.08
C ARG A 133 -6.51 8.68 8.66
N ARG A 134 -5.23 8.28 8.59
CA ARG A 134 -4.10 9.07 9.14
C ARG A 134 -3.35 9.91 8.10
N GLY A 135 -3.72 9.81 6.82
CA GLY A 135 -3.02 10.45 5.70
C GLY A 135 -1.54 10.05 5.61
N GLY A 136 -0.73 10.90 4.95
CA GLY A 136 0.67 10.58 4.65
C GLY A 136 1.59 10.37 5.86
N SER A 137 1.16 10.81 7.04
CA SER A 137 1.88 10.64 8.30
C SER A 137 1.53 9.37 9.07
N TRP A 138 0.72 8.45 8.51
CA TRP A 138 0.29 7.21 9.18
C TRP A 138 1.44 6.42 9.85
N TRP A 139 2.60 6.38 9.20
CA TRP A 139 3.78 5.65 9.64
C TRP A 139 4.37 6.16 10.95
N ARG A 140 4.21 7.45 11.26
CA ARG A 140 4.65 8.05 12.54
C ARG A 140 3.92 7.42 13.74
N SER A 141 2.77 6.81 13.50
CA SER A 141 1.97 6.11 14.50
C SER A 141 2.30 4.63 14.63
N VAL A 142 3.22 4.07 13.84
CA VAL A 142 3.59 2.65 13.87
C VAL A 142 5.07 2.50 14.29
N PRO A 143 5.36 2.16 15.55
CA PRO A 143 6.74 2.16 16.07
C PRO A 143 7.71 1.33 15.21
N ARG A 144 8.87 1.92 14.91
CA ARG A 144 9.96 1.31 14.11
C ARG A 144 9.66 1.11 12.61
N ILE A 145 8.53 1.60 12.11
CA ILE A 145 8.32 1.85 10.66
C ILE A 145 8.68 3.32 10.40
N GLY A 146 9.75 3.55 9.63
CA GLY A 146 10.11 4.90 9.16
C GLY A 146 9.63 5.14 7.73
N ALA A 147 9.66 6.41 7.28
CA ALA A 147 9.16 6.85 5.98
C ALA A 147 9.56 5.95 4.80
N GLY A 148 10.83 5.54 4.68
CA GLY A 148 11.27 4.66 3.58
C GLY A 148 10.58 3.27 3.57
N ARG A 149 10.27 2.69 4.74
CA ARG A 149 9.48 1.44 4.81
C ARG A 149 8.01 1.69 4.51
N ALA A 150 7.48 2.83 4.95
CA ALA A 150 6.13 3.25 4.62
C ALA A 150 5.96 3.44 3.10
N ALA A 151 6.94 4.05 2.43
CA ALA A 151 6.92 4.29 0.99
C ALA A 151 6.89 2.96 0.20
N VAL A 152 7.67 1.96 0.62
CA VAL A 152 7.60 0.60 0.04
C VAL A 152 6.22 -0.04 0.25
N VAL A 153 5.59 0.17 1.41
CA VAL A 153 4.22 -0.32 1.68
C VAL A 153 3.20 0.37 0.78
N ILE A 154 3.24 1.71 0.66
CA ILE A 154 2.33 2.47 -0.21
C ILE A 154 2.54 2.14 -1.70
N ALA A 155 3.79 2.01 -2.14
CA ALA A 155 4.12 1.61 -3.51
C ALA A 155 3.59 0.20 -3.84
N TRP A 156 3.64 -0.74 -2.90
CA TRP A 156 3.01 -2.06 -3.07
C TRP A 156 1.48 -1.96 -3.13
N LEU A 157 0.85 -1.21 -2.22
CA LEU A 157 -0.61 -1.04 -2.22
C LEU A 157 -1.12 -0.41 -3.53
N ARG A 158 -0.46 0.63 -4.03
CA ARG A 158 -0.80 1.28 -5.32
C ARG A 158 -0.56 0.36 -6.51
N ARG A 159 0.53 -0.42 -6.53
CA ARG A 159 0.79 -1.42 -7.58
C ARG A 159 -0.32 -2.46 -7.70
N HIS A 160 -1.02 -2.74 -6.60
CA HIS A 160 -2.06 -3.77 -6.54
C HIS A 160 -3.49 -3.22 -6.38
N GLU A 161 -3.71 -1.92 -6.64
CA GLU A 161 -5.01 -1.25 -6.48
C GLU A 161 -6.15 -1.96 -7.26
N MET A 162 -5.87 -2.42 -8.49
CA MET A 162 -6.83 -3.13 -9.33
C MET A 162 -7.26 -4.49 -8.76
N GLN A 163 -6.34 -5.25 -8.14
CA GLN A 163 -6.64 -6.53 -7.49
C GLN A 163 -7.34 -6.31 -6.15
N LEU A 164 -6.87 -5.33 -5.38
CA LEU A 164 -7.40 -5.00 -4.05
C LEU A 164 -8.80 -4.37 -4.11
N ARG A 165 -9.13 -3.68 -5.22
CA ARG A 165 -10.35 -2.88 -5.42
C ARG A 165 -10.56 -1.79 -4.36
N ILE A 166 -9.47 -1.38 -3.71
CA ILE A 166 -9.39 -0.31 -2.73
C ILE A 166 -8.06 0.42 -2.92
N ARG A 167 -8.07 1.73 -2.67
CA ARG A 167 -6.98 2.66 -2.98
C ARG A 167 -6.43 3.32 -1.73
N VAL A 168 -5.13 3.64 -1.73
CA VAL A 168 -4.55 4.58 -0.77
C VAL A 168 -4.39 5.95 -1.43
N ASP A 169 -5.06 6.97 -0.88
CA ASP A 169 -5.09 8.30 -1.48
C ASP A 169 -3.83 9.12 -1.18
N ALA A 170 -3.42 9.15 0.09
CA ALA A 170 -2.26 9.91 0.51
C ALA A 170 -0.94 9.20 0.14
N ASP A 171 0.05 9.97 -0.32
CA ASP A 171 1.44 9.50 -0.36
C ASP A 171 2.11 9.66 1.01
N VAL A 172 3.28 9.05 1.20
CA VAL A 172 4.05 9.15 2.45
C VAL A 172 4.59 10.56 2.63
N ASP A 173 4.12 11.24 3.67
CA ASP A 173 4.57 12.58 4.00
C ASP A 173 5.92 12.51 4.72
N THR A 174 6.98 12.82 3.98
CA THR A 174 8.37 12.87 4.44
C THR A 174 8.75 14.21 5.04
N ARG A 175 7.91 15.25 4.94
CA ARG A 175 8.20 16.58 5.49
C ARG A 175 8.40 16.51 7.00
N ASP A 176 9.30 17.34 7.52
CA ASP A 176 9.48 17.50 8.95
C ASP A 176 8.32 18.37 9.50
N PRO A 177 7.50 17.88 10.45
CA PRO A 177 6.42 18.68 11.03
C PRO A 177 6.90 19.91 11.82
N LEU A 178 8.22 20.04 12.10
CA LEU A 178 8.82 21.25 12.68
C LEU A 178 9.22 22.29 11.62
N VAL A 179 9.23 21.92 10.33
CA VAL A 179 9.46 22.84 9.21
C VAL A 179 8.11 23.17 8.59
N ALA A 180 7.48 24.23 9.10
CA ALA A 180 6.24 24.75 8.53
C ALA A 180 6.51 25.54 7.23
N ASP A 181 5.70 25.31 6.20
CA ASP A 181 5.70 26.10 4.95
C ASP A 181 5.35 27.60 5.16
N GLY A 182 4.94 27.98 6.38
CA GLY A 182 4.72 29.37 6.79
C GLY A 182 5.00 29.59 8.28
N VAL A 183 5.78 30.62 8.60
CA VAL A 183 6.07 31.01 9.99
C VAL A 183 4.86 31.75 10.57
N VAL A 184 4.13 31.10 11.49
CA VAL A 184 3.12 31.79 12.31
C VAL A 184 3.85 32.60 13.39
N GLN A 185 4.02 33.90 13.14
CA GLN A 185 4.69 34.80 14.06
C GLN A 185 3.80 35.07 15.29
N VAL A 186 4.01 34.32 16.38
CA VAL A 186 3.30 34.51 17.66
C VAL A 186 3.77 35.82 18.29
N GLY A 187 3.06 36.92 17.98
CA GLY A 187 3.27 38.21 18.59
C GLY A 187 3.11 38.15 20.12
N ARG A 188 4.06 38.75 20.85
CA ARG A 188 4.00 38.81 22.32
C ARG A 188 2.69 39.50 22.76
N PRO A 189 1.95 38.98 23.75
CA PRO A 189 0.76 39.65 24.25
C PRO A 189 1.13 41.03 24.79
N ASN A 190 0.48 42.06 24.26
CA ASN A 190 0.76 43.46 24.56
C ASN A 190 0.42 43.75 26.03
N ARG A 191 1.44 43.84 26.90
CA ARG A 191 1.24 44.10 28.33
C ARG A 191 0.89 45.57 28.56
N PHE A 192 -0.40 45.80 28.84
CA PHE A 192 -0.98 46.90 29.61
C PHE A 192 -0.13 48.17 29.76
N ARG A 193 -0.49 49.21 28.99
CA ARG A 193 -0.17 50.59 29.36
C ARG A 193 -1.37 51.17 30.11
N SER A 194 -1.29 51.23 31.44
CA SER A 194 -2.29 51.91 32.29
C SER A 194 -1.60 52.68 33.41
N MET A 195 -2.31 53.69 33.93
CA MET A 195 -1.95 54.62 35.01
C MET A 195 -0.86 55.66 34.72
N ALA A 196 -1.31 56.88 34.44
CA ALA A 196 -0.96 58.02 35.28
C ALA A 196 -2.28 58.65 35.78
N LEU A 197 -2.39 58.95 37.07
CA LEU A 197 -3.65 59.30 37.74
C LEU A 197 -3.52 60.63 38.51
N GLY A 198 -4.58 61.45 38.48
CA GLY A 198 -4.78 62.61 39.38
C GLY A 198 -4.76 63.96 38.66
N LYS A 199 -5.48 65.00 39.12
CA LYS A 199 -6.49 65.16 40.19
C LYS A 199 -7.52 66.17 39.63
N GLY A 200 -8.84 66.10 39.82
CA GLY A 200 -9.55 66.12 41.09
C GLY A 200 -10.17 67.51 41.37
N SER A 201 -11.44 67.74 41.00
CA SER A 201 -12.29 68.78 41.61
C SER A 201 -13.78 68.60 41.29
N ARG A 202 -14.64 68.75 42.33
CA ARG A 202 -16.11 68.70 42.26
C ARG A 202 -16.71 70.05 42.66
N LYS A 203 -17.69 70.57 41.91
CA LYS A 203 -18.83 71.41 42.35
C LYS A 203 -20.00 71.06 41.41
N ASN A 204 -21.13 70.48 41.84
CA ASN A 204 -22.29 71.09 42.54
C ASN A 204 -22.85 72.36 41.84
N LEU A 205 -24.17 72.62 41.70
CA LEU A 205 -25.43 71.87 41.88
C LEU A 205 -26.64 72.81 41.53
N LYS A 206 -27.75 72.35 40.91
CA LYS A 206 -29.09 73.03 40.73
C LYS A 206 -29.08 74.31 39.82
N ARG A 207 -30.08 74.75 39.04
CA ARG A 207 -31.53 74.51 38.70
C ARG A 207 -31.71 74.76 37.17
N GLY A 208 -32.84 74.51 36.46
CA GLY A 208 -34.08 73.79 36.80
C GLY A 208 -35.40 74.34 36.20
N ARG A 209 -35.96 73.70 35.15
CA ARG A 209 -37.37 73.73 34.62
C ARG A 209 -37.89 74.95 33.81
N ARG A 210 -38.34 74.68 32.56
CA ARG A 210 -39.59 75.09 31.80
C ARG A 210 -39.29 74.90 30.29
N ILE A 211 -39.98 74.05 29.50
CA ILE A 211 -41.39 74.02 29.02
C ILE A 211 -41.77 75.25 28.18
N GLY A 212 -42.06 75.03 26.89
CA GLY A 212 -42.57 76.02 25.93
C GLY A 212 -42.56 75.56 24.47
N SER A 213 -43.61 74.83 24.06
CA SER A 213 -44.07 74.62 22.65
C SER A 213 -45.08 75.74 22.29
N PRO A 214 -45.52 75.95 21.02
CA PRO A 214 -45.50 75.07 19.83
C PRO A 214 -44.37 75.34 18.83
#